data_AF-A0A383EGC9-F1
#
_entry.id   AF-A0A383EGC9-F1
#
_cell.length_a   1.000
_cell.length_b   1.000
_cell.length_c   1.000
_cell.angle_alpha   90.00
_cell.angle_beta   90.00
_cell.angle_gamma   90.00
#
_symmetry.space_group_name_H-M   'P 1'
#
loop_
_entity.id
_entity.type
_entity.pdbx_description
1 polymer ?
#
loop_
_entity_poly.entity_id
_entity_poly.type
_entity_poly.pdbx_seq_one_letter_code
_entity_poly.pdbx_strand_id
1 'polypeptide(L)'
;ETENIRSSQGLVAHELAHQWFGDLVTCKDWSHIWLNEGFATYYTHLFAGHKDGRDEMLYGLHRDLNRIAGRSNDTTPMVNRKYEKPSDMFRKYGYMSYSKGSWVLHMLRSQLGPDLFRKAIKTYLERHRHGNVVTENLRAAIEEVSGNSFDRFFDQYVFHAHHPEFKIDYSWDQKAKLAKVSVKQEQKVDDNVMLFQLSLPVSFRVGEQSITRTMPISKVSEDFYFALPAA
;
A
#
# COMPACT_ATOMS: atom_id res chain seq x y z
N GLU A 1 -8.06 -40.25 5.57
CA GLU A 1 -7.27 -38.99 5.47
C GLU A 1 -6.41 -39.05 4.21
N THR A 2 -6.88 -38.53 3.08
CA THR A 2 -6.11 -38.56 1.81
C THR A 2 -6.27 -37.37 0.90
N GLU A 3 -7.04 -36.34 1.25
CA GLU A 3 -7.15 -35.16 0.38
C GLU A 3 -6.84 -33.89 1.17
N ASN A 4 -5.57 -33.51 1.17
CA ASN A 4 -5.19 -32.12 1.34
C ASN A 4 -5.69 -31.34 0.11
N ILE A 5 -7.01 -31.11 0.04
CA ILE A 5 -7.63 -30.29 -1.02
C ILE A 5 -7.14 -28.86 -0.79
N ARG A 6 -6.04 -28.50 -1.44
CA ARG A 6 -5.61 -27.10 -1.52
C ARG A 6 -6.59 -26.40 -2.47
N SER A 7 -7.24 -25.36 -1.97
CA SER A 7 -8.09 -24.52 -2.81
C SER A 7 -7.23 -23.81 -3.87
N SER A 8 -7.59 -23.96 -5.15
CA SER A 8 -6.99 -23.21 -6.25
C SER A 8 -7.71 -21.87 -6.49
N GLN A 9 -8.74 -21.52 -5.73
CA GLN A 9 -9.57 -20.34 -6.02
C GLN A 9 -8.77 -19.04 -6.00
N GLY A 10 -7.84 -18.89 -5.04
CA GLY A 10 -6.96 -17.71 -5.00
C GLY A 10 -6.05 -17.62 -6.23
N LEU A 11 -5.49 -18.75 -6.67
CA LEU A 11 -4.68 -18.80 -7.89
C LEU A 11 -5.54 -18.48 -9.13
N VAL A 12 -6.72 -19.07 -9.24
CA VAL A 12 -7.65 -18.78 -10.35
C VAL A 12 -8.04 -17.30 -10.38
N ALA A 13 -8.29 -16.67 -9.22
CA ALA A 13 -8.58 -15.24 -9.16
C ALA A 13 -7.38 -14.38 -9.60
N HIS A 14 -6.16 -14.76 -9.20
CA HIS A 14 -4.91 -14.11 -9.61
C HIS A 14 -4.74 -14.17 -11.13
N GLU A 15 -4.79 -15.37 -11.70
CA GLU A 15 -4.62 -15.57 -13.15
C GLU A 15 -5.77 -14.92 -13.96
N LEU A 16 -6.99 -14.89 -13.42
CA LEU A 16 -8.10 -14.20 -14.08
C LEU A 16 -7.89 -12.68 -14.12
N ALA A 17 -7.29 -12.09 -13.07
CA ALA A 17 -6.98 -10.67 -13.06
C ALA A 17 -5.95 -10.27 -14.13
N HIS A 18 -5.05 -11.20 -14.52
CA HIS A 18 -4.09 -10.96 -15.59
C HIS A 18 -4.72 -10.70 -16.96
N GLN A 19 -5.98 -11.10 -17.18
CA GLN A 19 -6.74 -10.72 -18.39
C GLN A 19 -6.75 -9.20 -18.62
N TRP A 20 -6.75 -8.40 -17.55
CA TRP A 20 -6.60 -6.94 -17.63
C TRP A 20 -5.16 -6.49 -17.40
N PHE A 21 -4.49 -7.03 -16.38
CA PHE A 21 -3.18 -6.56 -15.91
C PHE A 21 -2.09 -7.58 -16.27
N GLY A 22 -1.59 -7.52 -17.49
CA GLY A 22 -0.62 -8.47 -18.04
C GLY A 22 -0.91 -8.76 -19.51
N ASP A 23 -2.20 -8.96 -19.84
CA ASP A 23 -2.67 -9.28 -21.19
C ASP A 23 -3.21 -8.05 -21.92
N LEU A 24 -4.27 -7.40 -21.40
CA LEU A 24 -4.86 -6.22 -22.05
C LEU A 24 -3.90 -5.03 -22.04
N VAL A 25 -3.22 -4.78 -20.91
CA VAL A 25 -2.10 -3.85 -20.79
C VAL A 25 -0.95 -4.58 -20.11
N THR A 26 0.29 -4.30 -20.51
CA THR A 26 1.45 -4.99 -19.91
C THR A 26 2.59 -4.02 -19.61
N CYS A 27 3.41 -4.32 -18.60
CA CYS A 27 4.53 -3.47 -18.23
C CYS A 27 5.53 -3.30 -19.40
N LYS A 28 6.04 -2.08 -19.58
CA LYS A 28 7.00 -1.74 -20.65
C LYS A 28 8.35 -2.46 -20.50
N ASP A 29 8.77 -2.67 -19.26
CA ASP A 29 9.94 -3.45 -18.89
C ASP A 29 9.73 -4.02 -17.48
N TRP A 30 10.61 -4.93 -17.05
CA TRP A 30 10.45 -5.67 -15.80
C TRP A 30 10.54 -4.78 -14.55
N SER A 31 11.08 -3.56 -14.65
CA SER A 31 11.08 -2.63 -13.50
C SER A 31 9.66 -2.19 -13.11
N HIS A 32 8.69 -2.32 -14.02
CA HIS A 32 7.29 -1.97 -13.78
C HIS A 32 6.41 -3.20 -13.55
N ILE A 33 6.97 -4.39 -13.32
CA ILE A 33 6.20 -5.66 -13.24
C ILE A 33 5.15 -5.68 -12.12
N TRP A 34 5.31 -4.84 -11.09
CA TRP A 34 4.31 -4.68 -10.02
C TRP A 34 2.94 -4.23 -10.56
N LEU A 35 2.88 -3.58 -11.74
CA LEU A 35 1.63 -3.23 -12.42
C LEU A 35 0.87 -4.46 -12.93
N ASN A 36 1.54 -5.59 -13.11
CA ASN A 36 0.90 -6.86 -13.45
C ASN A 36 0.63 -7.63 -12.16
N GLU A 37 1.69 -7.97 -11.42
CA GLU A 37 1.62 -8.88 -10.27
C GLU A 37 0.93 -8.26 -9.06
N GLY A 38 1.14 -6.97 -8.81
CA GLY A 38 0.53 -6.27 -7.68
C GLY A 38 -0.98 -6.15 -7.84
N PHE A 39 -1.44 -5.89 -9.06
CA PHE A 39 -2.87 -5.88 -9.39
C PHE A 39 -3.49 -7.26 -9.25
N ALA A 40 -2.88 -8.29 -9.84
CA ALA A 40 -3.38 -9.65 -9.72
C ALA A 40 -3.44 -10.13 -8.26
N THR A 41 -2.40 -9.82 -7.47
CA THR A 41 -2.37 -10.09 -6.02
C THR A 41 -3.48 -9.32 -5.29
N TYR A 42 -3.66 -8.03 -5.57
CA TYR A 42 -4.67 -7.22 -4.89
C TYR A 42 -6.09 -7.64 -5.23
N TYR A 43 -6.36 -7.95 -6.49
CA TYR A 43 -7.67 -8.41 -6.95
C TYR A 43 -8.01 -9.79 -6.38
N THR A 44 -7.01 -10.64 -6.11
CA THR A 44 -7.19 -11.88 -5.33
C THR A 44 -7.71 -11.58 -3.93
N HIS A 45 -7.16 -10.58 -3.23
CA HIS A 45 -7.66 -10.18 -1.91
C HIS A 45 -9.06 -9.56 -1.97
N LEU A 46 -9.37 -8.77 -3.01
CA LEU A 46 -10.72 -8.23 -3.22
C LEU A 46 -11.74 -9.33 -3.48
N PHE A 47 -11.38 -10.35 -4.26
CA PHE A 47 -12.21 -11.52 -4.50
C PHE A 47 -12.47 -12.29 -3.20
N ALA A 48 -11.43 -12.57 -2.41
CA ALA A 48 -11.57 -13.22 -1.11
C ALA A 48 -12.48 -12.39 -0.17
N GLY A 49 -12.31 -11.06 -0.17
CA GLY A 49 -13.17 -10.14 0.57
C GLY A 49 -14.64 -10.18 0.18
N HIS A 50 -14.92 -10.31 -1.12
CA HIS A 50 -16.27 -10.43 -1.65
C HIS A 50 -16.91 -11.78 -1.31
N LYS A 51 -16.13 -12.85 -1.41
CA LYS A 51 -16.59 -14.23 -1.25
C LYS A 51 -16.75 -14.63 0.23
N ASP A 52 -15.71 -14.37 1.02
CA ASP A 52 -15.53 -14.92 2.38
C ASP A 52 -15.58 -13.82 3.46
N GLY A 53 -15.69 -12.55 3.04
CA GLY A 53 -15.92 -11.40 3.93
C GLY A 53 -14.68 -10.53 4.15
N ARG A 54 -14.92 -9.34 4.71
CA ARG A 54 -13.89 -8.30 4.89
C ARG A 54 -12.66 -8.79 5.65
N ASP A 55 -12.85 -9.62 6.67
CA ASP A 55 -11.75 -10.09 7.50
C ASP A 55 -10.78 -10.99 6.72
N GLU A 56 -11.26 -11.77 5.76
CA GLU A 56 -10.38 -12.58 4.90
C GLU A 56 -9.53 -11.71 3.96
N MET A 57 -10.11 -10.66 3.39
CA MET A 57 -9.34 -9.65 2.64
C MET A 57 -8.27 -9.00 3.52
N LEU A 58 -8.63 -8.60 4.74
CA LEU A 58 -7.70 -7.97 5.68
C LEU A 58 -6.61 -8.95 6.13
N TYR A 59 -6.95 -10.22 6.31
CA TYR A 59 -5.97 -11.27 6.63
C TYR A 59 -4.98 -11.48 5.48
N GLY A 60 -5.45 -11.50 4.23
CA GLY A 60 -4.61 -11.52 3.04
C GLY A 60 -3.61 -10.36 3.00
N LEU A 61 -4.10 -9.13 3.17
CA LEU A 61 -3.27 -7.92 3.25
C LEU A 61 -2.30 -7.97 4.44
N HIS A 62 -2.74 -8.47 5.61
CA HIS A 62 -1.87 -8.60 6.78
C HIS A 62 -0.69 -9.55 6.50
N ARG A 63 -0.90 -10.67 5.79
CA ARG A 63 0.20 -11.55 5.37
C ARG A 63 1.18 -10.85 4.43
N ASP A 64 0.68 -10.04 3.50
CA ASP A 64 1.53 -9.24 2.63
C ASP A 64 2.31 -8.18 3.41
N LEU A 65 1.70 -7.56 4.42
CA LEU A 65 2.36 -6.60 5.31
C LEU A 65 3.53 -7.27 6.05
N ASN A 66 3.32 -8.46 6.60
CA ASN A 66 4.38 -9.20 7.30
C ASN A 66 5.57 -9.52 6.38
N ARG A 67 5.31 -9.78 5.08
CA ARG A 67 6.38 -9.99 4.09
C ARG A 67 7.15 -8.70 3.78
N ILE A 68 6.50 -7.54 3.84
CA ILE A 68 7.14 -6.23 3.64
C ILE A 68 7.94 -5.84 4.87
N ALA A 69 7.31 -5.89 6.05
CA ALA A 69 7.93 -5.52 7.33
C ALA A 69 9.07 -6.46 7.75
N GLY A 70 9.06 -7.71 7.27
CA GLY A 70 10.15 -8.65 7.48
C GLY A 70 11.44 -8.34 6.70
N ARG A 71 11.47 -7.30 5.87
CA ARG A 71 12.64 -6.88 5.05
C ARG A 71 13.37 -5.70 5.68
N SER A 72 13.99 -5.94 6.83
CA SER A 72 14.83 -4.92 7.48
C SER A 72 15.99 -4.51 6.56
N ASN A 73 16.26 -3.21 6.50
CA ASN A 73 17.37 -2.60 5.73
C ASN A 73 17.34 -2.76 4.20
N ASP A 74 16.25 -3.24 3.57
CA ASP A 74 16.16 -3.22 2.11
C ASP A 74 15.87 -1.79 1.62
N THR A 75 16.85 -1.21 0.92
CA THR A 75 16.82 0.13 0.32
C THR A 75 16.65 0.08 -1.20
N THR A 76 16.17 -1.04 -1.75
CA THR A 76 15.82 -1.14 -3.17
C THR A 76 14.41 -0.57 -3.43
N PRO A 77 14.23 0.32 -4.41
CA PRO A 77 12.89 0.76 -4.82
C PRO A 77 12.09 -0.34 -5.51
N MET A 78 10.76 -0.26 -5.45
CA MET A 78 9.89 -1.23 -6.15
C MET A 78 10.07 -1.13 -7.66
N VAL A 79 10.11 0.09 -8.20
CA VAL A 79 10.48 0.33 -9.60
C VAL A 79 11.99 0.51 -9.66
N ASN A 80 12.69 -0.55 -10.04
CA ASN A 80 14.14 -0.52 -10.20
C ASN A 80 14.57 -1.27 -11.47
N ARG A 81 15.54 -0.71 -12.20
CA ARG A 81 16.17 -1.35 -13.36
C ARG A 81 17.45 -2.11 -13.01
N LYS A 82 17.71 -2.32 -11.71
CA LYS A 82 18.93 -2.96 -11.20
C LYS A 82 18.72 -4.47 -11.01
N TYR A 83 18.21 -5.13 -12.05
CA TYR A 83 18.05 -6.59 -12.12
C TYR A 83 18.98 -7.17 -13.19
N GLU A 84 19.55 -8.35 -12.97
CA GLU A 84 20.43 -9.01 -13.95
C GLU A 84 19.60 -9.80 -14.97
N LYS A 85 18.50 -10.39 -14.50
CA LYS A 85 17.58 -11.17 -15.32
C LYS A 85 16.12 -10.92 -14.89
N PRO A 86 15.15 -11.11 -15.80
CA PRO A 86 13.74 -10.89 -15.49
C PRO A 86 13.26 -11.62 -14.23
N SER A 87 13.71 -12.87 -14.03
CA SER A 87 13.33 -13.70 -12.88
C SER A 87 13.71 -13.11 -11.51
N ASP A 88 14.63 -12.13 -11.45
CA ASP A 88 14.95 -11.45 -10.20
C ASP A 88 13.77 -10.63 -9.70
N MET A 89 12.99 -10.01 -10.59
CA MET A 89 11.81 -9.22 -10.22
C MET A 89 10.68 -10.07 -9.62
N PHE A 90 10.67 -11.36 -9.92
CA PHE A 90 9.70 -12.33 -9.39
C PHE A 90 10.20 -13.07 -8.14
N ARG A 91 11.51 -13.33 -8.05
CA ARG A 91 12.09 -14.14 -6.97
C ARG A 91 12.77 -13.29 -5.91
N LYS A 92 13.76 -12.49 -6.30
CA LYS A 92 14.53 -11.64 -5.39
C LYS A 92 13.67 -10.47 -4.90
N TYR A 93 13.01 -9.79 -5.84
CA TYR A 93 12.14 -8.64 -5.59
C TYR A 93 10.65 -9.00 -5.64
N GLY A 94 10.31 -10.28 -5.58
CA GLY A 94 8.91 -10.73 -5.63
C GLY A 94 8.04 -10.12 -4.53
N TYR A 95 8.57 -9.93 -3.33
CA TYR A 95 7.79 -9.27 -2.28
C TYR A 95 7.42 -7.81 -2.64
N MET A 96 8.20 -7.14 -3.50
CA MET A 96 7.87 -5.82 -4.03
C MET A 96 6.80 -5.91 -5.11
N SER A 97 7.00 -6.79 -6.09
CA SER A 97 6.10 -6.97 -7.23
C SER A 97 4.70 -7.43 -6.81
N TYR A 98 4.62 -8.32 -5.82
CA TYR A 98 3.38 -8.94 -5.34
C TYR A 98 2.86 -8.23 -4.08
N SER A 99 3.55 -8.41 -2.94
CA SER A 99 3.05 -7.97 -1.62
C SER A 99 3.04 -6.44 -1.47
N LYS A 100 4.13 -5.75 -1.83
CA LYS A 100 4.19 -4.28 -1.77
C LYS A 100 3.27 -3.67 -2.82
N GLY A 101 3.24 -4.24 -4.04
CA GLY A 101 2.30 -3.87 -5.09
C GLY A 101 0.84 -3.94 -4.64
N SER A 102 0.45 -5.02 -3.97
CA SER A 102 -0.93 -5.18 -3.45
C SER A 102 -1.27 -4.12 -2.38
N TRP A 103 -0.33 -3.81 -1.49
CA TRP A 103 -0.49 -2.77 -0.48
C TRP A 103 -0.55 -1.36 -1.07
N VAL A 104 0.27 -1.06 -2.08
CA VAL A 104 0.22 0.23 -2.79
C VAL A 104 -1.17 0.44 -3.39
N LEU A 105 -1.74 -0.57 -4.03
CA LEU A 105 -3.11 -0.50 -4.57
C LEU A 105 -4.16 -0.38 -3.47
N HIS A 106 -3.99 -1.08 -2.35
CA HIS A 106 -4.87 -0.95 -1.19
C HIS A 106 -4.86 0.46 -0.59
N MET A 107 -3.68 1.07 -0.47
CA MET A 107 -3.53 2.45 0.00
C MET A 107 -4.19 3.45 -0.96
N LEU A 108 -3.95 3.30 -2.28
CA LEU A 108 -4.60 4.13 -3.29
C LEU A 108 -6.14 4.04 -3.22
N ARG A 109 -6.69 2.82 -3.15
CA ARG A 109 -8.14 2.62 -3.00
C ARG A 109 -8.67 3.19 -1.68
N SER A 110 -7.89 3.13 -0.61
CA SER A 110 -8.30 3.68 0.69
C SER A 110 -8.34 5.22 0.70
N GLN A 111 -7.42 5.87 -0.01
CA GLN A 111 -7.40 7.34 -0.13
C GLN A 111 -8.45 7.87 -1.10
N LEU A 112 -8.66 7.19 -2.23
CA LEU A 112 -9.62 7.61 -3.25
C LEU A 112 -11.07 7.22 -2.93
N GLY A 113 -11.25 6.16 -2.14
CA GLY A 113 -12.51 5.44 -2.06
C GLY A 113 -12.73 4.50 -3.26
N PRO A 114 -13.65 3.53 -3.14
CA PRO A 114 -13.84 2.47 -4.13
C PRO A 114 -14.25 2.97 -5.52
N ASP A 115 -15.10 4.00 -5.58
CA ASP A 115 -15.69 4.45 -6.84
C ASP A 115 -14.69 5.22 -7.70
N LEU A 116 -13.95 6.18 -7.11
CA LEU A 116 -12.90 6.90 -7.81
C LEU A 116 -11.74 5.97 -8.18
N PHE A 117 -11.37 5.02 -7.30
CA PHE A 117 -10.38 4.00 -7.65
C PHE A 117 -10.81 3.19 -8.87
N ARG A 118 -12.05 2.67 -8.89
CA ARG A 118 -12.58 1.92 -10.03
C ARG A 118 -12.58 2.75 -11.31
N LYS A 119 -12.98 4.03 -11.23
CA LYS A 119 -12.97 4.95 -12.36
C LYS A 119 -11.54 5.21 -12.88
N ALA A 120 -10.56 5.40 -12.00
CA ALA A 120 -9.16 5.59 -12.37
C ALA A 120 -8.59 4.34 -13.05
N ILE A 121 -8.83 3.14 -12.51
CA ILE A 121 -8.36 1.88 -13.12
C ILE A 121 -9.00 1.65 -14.49
N LYS A 122 -10.31 1.93 -14.63
CA LYS A 122 -10.99 1.84 -15.94
C LYS A 122 -10.35 2.81 -16.95
N THR A 123 -10.13 4.06 -16.55
CA THR A 123 -9.51 5.10 -17.39
C THR A 123 -8.12 4.68 -17.84
N TYR A 124 -7.31 4.14 -16.92
CA TYR A 124 -5.98 3.59 -17.19
C TYR A 124 -6.03 2.45 -18.23
N LEU A 125 -6.90 1.46 -18.04
CA LEU A 125 -7.02 0.33 -18.96
C LEU A 125 -7.52 0.75 -20.35
N GLU A 126 -8.54 1.60 -20.42
CA GLU A 126 -9.12 2.05 -21.69
C GLU A 126 -8.13 2.89 -22.52
N ARG A 127 -7.31 3.72 -21.86
CA ARG A 127 -6.32 4.57 -22.52
C ARG A 127 -5.12 3.79 -23.04
N HIS A 128 -4.74 2.72 -22.34
CA HIS A 128 -3.50 1.99 -22.63
C HIS A 128 -3.72 0.58 -23.19
N ARG A 129 -4.96 0.20 -23.48
CA ARG A 129 -5.34 -1.10 -24.07
C ARG A 129 -4.45 -1.49 -25.25
N HIS A 130 -4.07 -2.76 -25.28
CA HIS A 130 -3.20 -3.37 -26.28
C HIS A 130 -1.80 -2.73 -26.37
N GLY A 131 -1.33 -2.16 -25.25
CA GLY A 131 -0.09 -1.40 -25.19
C GLY A 131 0.72 -1.64 -23.92
N ASN A 132 1.89 -1.02 -23.93
CA ASN A 132 2.85 -1.10 -22.84
C ASN A 132 2.73 0.11 -21.91
N VAL A 133 2.79 -0.13 -20.60
CA VAL A 133 2.61 0.88 -19.55
C VAL A 133 3.81 0.98 -18.61
N VAL A 134 3.99 2.16 -18.07
CA VAL A 134 4.90 2.46 -16.95
C VAL A 134 4.08 2.95 -15.75
N THR A 135 4.70 2.99 -14.56
CA THR A 135 4.05 3.40 -13.30
C THR A 135 3.35 4.75 -13.41
N GLU A 136 3.98 5.67 -14.15
CA GLU A 136 3.52 7.03 -14.38
C GLU A 136 2.19 7.06 -15.16
N ASN A 137 1.90 6.05 -15.99
CA ASN A 137 0.60 5.96 -16.67
C ASN A 137 -0.55 5.71 -15.67
N LEU A 138 -0.33 4.85 -14.67
CA LEU A 138 -1.28 4.63 -13.60
C LEU A 138 -1.45 5.90 -12.74
N ARG A 139 -0.33 6.52 -12.35
CA ARG A 139 -0.35 7.80 -11.61
C ARG A 139 -1.17 8.85 -12.36
N ALA A 140 -0.90 9.07 -13.64
CA ALA A 140 -1.60 10.06 -14.45
C ALA A 140 -3.12 9.81 -14.51
N ALA A 141 -3.57 8.56 -14.65
CA ALA A 141 -4.99 8.23 -14.65
C ALA A 141 -5.65 8.50 -13.29
N ILE A 142 -4.94 8.26 -12.18
CA ILE A 142 -5.41 8.55 -10.83
C ILE A 142 -5.52 10.07 -10.60
N GLU A 143 -4.48 10.83 -10.98
CA GLU A 143 -4.44 12.28 -10.80
C GLU A 143 -5.52 12.97 -11.65
N GLU A 144 -5.73 12.53 -12.89
CA GLU A 144 -6.80 13.03 -13.75
C GLU A 144 -8.20 12.82 -13.15
N VAL A 145 -8.46 11.61 -12.65
CA VAL A 145 -9.79 11.26 -12.14
C VAL A 145 -10.07 11.88 -10.77
N SER A 146 -9.03 12.01 -9.93
CA SER A 146 -9.16 12.52 -8.57
C SER A 146 -9.01 14.04 -8.46
N GLY A 147 -8.35 14.69 -9.42
CA GLY A 147 -8.00 16.11 -9.37
C GLY A 147 -6.91 16.45 -8.35
N ASN A 148 -6.25 15.45 -7.73
CA ASN A 148 -5.21 15.63 -6.73
C ASN A 148 -3.88 15.08 -7.24
N SER A 149 -2.77 15.68 -6.81
CA SER A 149 -1.43 15.11 -7.06
C SER A 149 -1.20 13.89 -6.17
N PHE A 150 -0.64 12.84 -6.77
CA PHE A 150 -0.16 11.63 -6.10
C PHE A 150 1.36 11.49 -6.22
N ASP A 151 2.07 12.54 -6.65
CA ASP A 151 3.53 12.53 -6.80
C ASP A 151 4.22 12.04 -5.54
N ARG A 152 3.94 12.67 -4.39
CA ARG A 152 4.56 12.27 -3.12
C ARG A 152 4.27 10.82 -2.75
N PHE A 153 3.06 10.34 -3.05
CA PHE A 153 2.66 8.96 -2.77
C PHE A 153 3.50 7.98 -3.60
N PHE A 154 3.56 8.16 -4.92
CA PHE A 154 4.35 7.28 -5.78
C PHE A 154 5.84 7.42 -5.50
N ASP A 155 6.31 8.63 -5.22
CA ASP A 155 7.71 8.91 -4.91
C ASP A 155 8.16 8.09 -3.70
N GLN A 156 7.45 8.15 -2.57
CA GLN A 156 7.89 7.49 -1.34
C GLN A 156 7.60 5.97 -1.29
N TYR A 157 6.56 5.48 -1.96
CA TYR A 157 6.17 4.07 -1.86
C TYR A 157 6.63 3.21 -3.05
N VAL A 158 6.86 3.82 -4.22
CA VAL A 158 7.13 3.10 -5.47
C VAL A 158 8.54 3.38 -5.99
N PHE A 159 8.91 4.67 -6.10
CA PHE A 159 10.21 5.09 -6.65
C PHE A 159 11.32 5.19 -5.61
N HIS A 160 10.96 5.29 -4.34
CA HIS A 160 11.85 5.13 -3.20
C HIS A 160 11.55 3.84 -2.45
N ALA A 161 12.55 3.41 -1.70
CA ALA A 161 12.60 2.16 -1.02
C ALA A 161 11.95 2.21 0.35
N HIS A 162 11.92 1.03 0.96
CA HIS A 162 11.53 0.85 2.35
C HIS A 162 10.05 1.17 2.64
N HIS A 163 9.73 1.28 3.93
CA HIS A 163 8.41 1.56 4.49
C HIS A 163 8.59 2.40 5.77
N PRO A 164 7.56 3.13 6.24
CA PRO A 164 7.70 3.93 7.45
C PRO A 164 7.86 3.05 8.69
N GLU A 165 8.84 3.36 9.54
CA GLU A 165 9.06 2.74 10.84
C GLU A 165 8.81 3.80 11.92
N PHE A 166 7.86 3.55 12.82
CA PHE A 166 7.51 4.51 13.87
C PHE A 166 7.81 3.98 15.26
N LYS A 167 8.44 4.83 16.06
CA LYS A 167 8.35 4.77 17.52
C LYS A 167 7.27 5.74 17.98
N ILE A 168 6.30 5.24 18.72
CA ILE A 168 5.17 6.01 19.23
C ILE A 168 5.17 5.95 20.75
N ASP A 169 5.23 7.12 21.37
CA ASP A 169 5.09 7.30 22.80
C ASP A 169 3.80 8.10 23.09
N TYR A 170 3.16 7.86 24.23
CA TYR A 170 1.96 8.61 24.62
C TYR A 170 1.99 9.01 26.09
N SER A 171 1.37 10.15 26.41
CA SER A 171 1.09 10.56 27.79
C SER A 171 -0.25 11.27 27.90
N TRP A 172 -0.80 11.28 29.11
CA TRP A 172 -2.08 11.91 29.42
C TRP A 172 -1.92 12.89 30.59
N ASP A 173 -2.35 14.12 30.38
CA ASP A 173 -2.49 15.11 31.44
C ASP A 173 -3.95 15.18 31.90
N GLN A 174 -4.24 14.63 33.08
CA GLN A 174 -5.58 14.62 33.67
C GLN A 174 -6.10 16.02 33.97
N LYS A 175 -5.23 16.96 34.38
CA LYS A 175 -5.65 18.33 34.74
C LYS A 175 -6.00 19.13 33.49
N ALA A 176 -5.17 19.02 32.46
CA ALA A 176 -5.38 19.71 31.19
C ALA A 176 -6.36 18.97 30.25
N LYS A 177 -6.71 17.72 30.57
CA LYS A 177 -7.48 16.81 29.71
C LYS A 177 -6.88 16.66 28.32
N LEU A 178 -5.56 16.52 28.28
CA LEU A 178 -4.77 16.56 27.05
C LEU A 178 -3.98 15.26 26.87
N ALA A 179 -4.24 14.56 25.76
CA ALA A 179 -3.40 13.44 25.33
C ALA A 179 -2.28 13.98 24.45
N LYS A 180 -1.04 13.67 24.83
CA LYS A 180 0.14 13.88 23.99
C LYS A 180 0.50 12.57 23.30
N VAL A 181 0.68 12.60 22.00
CA VAL A 181 1.23 11.49 21.20
C VAL A 181 2.49 11.98 20.52
N SER A 182 3.62 11.35 20.83
CA SER A 182 4.91 11.63 20.22
C SER A 182 5.20 10.55 19.18
N VAL A 183 5.47 10.96 17.94
CA VAL A 183 5.79 10.06 16.83
C VAL A 183 7.20 10.37 16.36
N LYS A 184 8.04 9.34 16.28
CA LYS A 184 9.38 9.42 15.71
C LYS A 184 9.52 8.42 14.56
N GLN A 185 9.96 8.90 13.40
CA GLN A 185 10.38 8.07 12.28
C GLN A 185 11.78 7.51 12.55
N GLU A 186 11.93 6.20 12.55
CA GLU A 186 13.19 5.51 12.92
C GLU A 186 13.96 4.94 11.74
N GLN A 187 13.32 4.83 10.56
CA GLN A 187 14.02 4.37 9.37
C GLN A 187 15.20 5.28 9.01
N LYS A 188 16.30 4.69 8.53
CA LYS A 188 17.48 5.43 8.08
C LYS A 188 17.20 6.09 6.74
N VAL A 189 17.16 7.43 6.71
CA VAL A 189 17.00 8.22 5.50
C VAL A 189 18.33 8.29 4.73
N ASP A 190 18.27 8.08 3.43
CA ASP A 190 19.38 8.19 2.47
C ASP A 190 18.85 8.51 1.06
N ASP A 191 19.70 8.40 0.03
CA ASP A 191 19.34 8.69 -1.35
C ASP A 191 18.21 7.78 -1.91
N ASN A 192 17.96 6.61 -1.32
CA ASN A 192 16.90 5.68 -1.75
C ASN A 192 15.75 5.59 -0.74
N VAL A 193 15.93 5.99 0.52
CA VAL A 193 14.90 5.92 1.57
C VAL A 193 14.48 7.32 1.99
N MET A 194 13.21 7.66 1.77
CA MET A 194 12.68 8.98 2.13
C MET A 194 12.24 9.05 3.60
N LEU A 195 12.18 10.28 4.10
CA LEU A 195 11.28 10.58 5.22
C LEU A 195 9.83 10.52 4.71
N PHE A 196 8.98 9.72 5.35
CA PHE A 196 7.60 9.53 4.86
C PHE A 196 6.71 10.71 5.28
N GLN A 197 5.82 11.11 4.37
CA GLN A 197 4.74 12.04 4.64
C GLN A 197 3.41 11.30 4.51
N LEU A 198 2.61 11.27 5.58
CA LEU A 198 1.36 10.52 5.61
C LEU A 198 0.41 11.04 6.69
N SER A 199 -0.88 10.77 6.51
CA SER A 199 -1.91 10.99 7.52
C SER A 199 -2.14 9.70 8.31
N LEU A 200 -1.74 9.67 9.57
CA LEU A 200 -1.88 8.51 10.45
C LEU A 200 -3.12 8.67 11.35
N PRO A 201 -4.17 7.84 11.21
CA PRO A 201 -5.29 7.86 12.15
C PRO A 201 -4.85 7.33 13.52
N VAL A 202 -5.28 8.00 14.58
CA VAL A 202 -5.13 7.57 15.98
C VAL A 202 -6.50 7.57 16.64
N SER A 203 -6.82 6.47 17.33
CA SER A 203 -8.11 6.30 18.00
C SER A 203 -7.91 6.23 19.51
N PHE A 204 -8.64 7.09 20.23
CA PHE A 204 -8.67 7.12 21.68
C PHE A 204 -9.97 6.50 22.17
N ARG A 205 -9.87 5.62 23.18
CA ARG A 205 -11.04 5.09 23.87
C ARG A 205 -11.23 5.83 25.20
N VAL A 206 -12.33 6.56 25.33
CA VAL A 206 -12.72 7.28 26.55
C VAL A 206 -14.04 6.71 27.04
N GLY A 207 -13.99 5.88 28.08
CA GLY A 207 -15.13 5.05 28.50
C GLY A 207 -15.57 4.10 27.37
N GLU A 208 -16.81 4.27 26.92
CA GLU A 208 -17.40 3.53 25.79
C GLU A 208 -17.24 4.25 24.45
N GLN A 209 -16.85 5.53 24.45
CA GLN A 209 -16.71 6.31 23.22
C GLN A 209 -15.33 6.08 22.59
N SER A 210 -15.32 5.98 21.26
CA SER A 210 -14.09 5.98 20.46
C SER A 210 -13.99 7.30 19.70
N ILE A 211 -12.88 8.00 19.87
CA ILE A 211 -12.60 9.28 19.23
C ILE A 211 -11.39 9.10 18.33
N THR A 212 -11.61 9.17 17.01
CA THR A 212 -10.51 9.14 16.03
C THR A 212 -10.07 10.56 15.69
N ARG A 213 -8.76 10.74 15.60
CA ARG A 213 -8.07 11.94 15.13
C ARG A 213 -7.04 11.54 14.08
N THR A 214 -6.53 12.51 13.34
CA THR A 214 -5.52 12.29 12.31
C THR A 214 -4.26 13.08 12.65
N MET A 215 -3.11 12.41 12.58
CA MET A 215 -1.79 13.00 12.74
C MET A 215 -1.14 13.17 11.37
N PRO A 216 -0.96 14.40 10.86
CA PRO A 216 -0.16 14.63 9.67
C PRO A 216 1.32 14.46 10.02
N ILE A 217 1.89 13.31 9.67
CA ILE A 217 3.31 13.02 9.87
C ILE A 217 4.09 13.58 8.70
N SER A 218 5.09 14.40 8.98
CA SER A 218 5.95 15.05 7.99
C SER A 218 7.40 15.27 8.44
N LYS A 219 7.72 15.13 9.73
CA LYS A 219 9.06 15.33 10.29
C LYS A 219 9.61 14.05 10.91
N VAL A 220 10.90 14.08 11.26
CA VAL A 220 11.58 12.98 11.96
C VAL A 220 10.97 12.73 13.33
N SER A 221 10.61 13.78 14.06
CA SER A 221 9.96 13.70 15.36
C SER A 221 8.90 14.79 15.48
N GLU A 222 7.69 14.41 15.89
CA GLU A 222 6.56 15.32 16.05
C GLU A 222 5.74 14.98 17.29
N ASP A 223 5.24 16.01 17.97
CA ASP A 223 4.34 15.90 19.09
C ASP A 223 2.95 16.39 18.68
N PHE A 224 1.94 15.57 18.92
CA PHE A 224 0.53 15.89 18.68
C PHE A 224 -0.21 15.95 20.01
N TYR A 225 -1.10 16.93 20.15
CA TYR A 225 -1.86 17.17 21.37
C TYR A 225 -3.34 17.14 21.06
N PHE A 226 -4.09 16.33 21.80
CA PHE A 226 -5.52 16.12 21.59
C PHE A 226 -6.28 16.39 22.88
N ALA A 227 -7.15 17.40 22.85
CA ALA A 227 -8.12 17.58 23.93
C ALA A 227 -9.15 16.45 23.86
N LEU A 228 -9.30 15.72 24.95
CA LEU A 228 -10.26 14.63 25.07
C LEU A 228 -11.27 14.94 26.18
N PRO A 229 -12.51 14.44 26.08
CA PRO A 229 -13.42 14.48 27.21
C PRO A 229 -12.79 13.77 28.41
N ALA A 230 -13.07 14.26 29.62
CA ALA A 230 -12.68 13.52 30.81
C ALA A 230 -13.44 12.19 30.84
N ALA A 231 -12.73 11.12 31.22
CA ALA A 231 -13.36 9.88 31.66
C ALA A 231 -14.15 10.12 32.96
#